data_AF-A0A7W7D8D8-F1
#
_entry.id   AF-A0A7W7D8D8-F1
#
_cell.length_a   1.000
_cell.length_b   1.000
_cell.length_c   1.000
_cell.angle_alpha   90.00
_cell.angle_beta   90.00
_cell.angle_gamma   90.00
#
_symmetry.space_group_name_H-M   'P 1'
#
loop_
_entity.id
_entity.type
_entity.pdbx_description
1 polymer ?
#
loop_
_entity_poly.entity_id
_entity_poly.type
_entity_poly.pdbx_seq_one_letter_code
_entity_poly.pdbx_strand_id
1 'polypeptide(L)'
;MAQVRVPYLLGHAEIAFLFRVERQTSQKWRTEGTLPKPDLVASGNPYWLLATVLRISGVGDRRIDQGQLGAYKAAIPYGYVLQNDEQLPVILGIQEVGRILGRDAQAVSRWRNRGRIAEADLVLSGSPLWLLETILADAQHRKRSVVTAEIAMLRAGERAPQKPRGRKSGNPTTMVRPPQEVLPAARTFTSADQAAAVEFLASVLTQGYSVVIKPQP
;
A
#
# COMPACT_ATOMS: atom_id res chain seq x y z
N MET A 1 -31.91 9.88 4.04
CA MET A 1 -30.75 9.05 4.42
C MET A 1 -29.64 9.99 4.84
N ALA A 2 -28.98 9.75 5.99
CA ALA A 2 -27.86 10.57 6.41
C ALA A 2 -26.72 10.48 5.38
N GLN A 3 -26.11 11.60 5.02
CA GLN A 3 -24.97 11.62 4.11
C GLN A 3 -23.76 10.98 4.81
N VAL A 4 -23.23 9.93 4.22
CA VAL A 4 -22.05 9.22 4.75
C VAL A 4 -20.81 10.07 4.47
N ARG A 5 -20.09 10.45 5.52
CA ARG A 5 -18.83 11.20 5.42
C ARG A 5 -17.66 10.23 5.55
N VAL A 6 -16.66 10.39 4.69
CA VAL A 6 -15.45 9.56 4.68
C VAL A 6 -14.19 10.41 4.67
N PRO A 7 -13.12 10.02 5.38
CA PRO A 7 -11.87 10.75 5.33
C PRO A 7 -11.21 10.57 3.96
N TYR A 8 -10.49 11.58 3.48
CA TYR A 8 -9.68 11.45 2.27
C TYR A 8 -8.51 10.48 2.54
N LEU A 9 -8.62 9.29 1.95
CA LEU A 9 -7.64 8.22 2.02
C LEU A 9 -7.06 7.92 0.64
N LEU A 10 -5.79 7.58 0.60
CA LEU A 10 -5.08 7.30 -0.64
C LEU A 10 -4.48 5.91 -0.58
N GLY A 11 -4.71 5.11 -1.61
CA GLY A 11 -3.86 3.97 -1.93
C GLY A 11 -2.72 4.38 -2.86
N HIS A 12 -1.96 3.39 -3.30
CA HIS A 12 -0.83 3.63 -4.21
C HIS A 12 -1.24 4.24 -5.55
N ALA A 13 -2.42 3.91 -6.09
CA ALA A 13 -2.89 4.48 -7.35
C ALA A 13 -3.23 5.97 -7.21
N GLU A 14 -3.87 6.34 -6.12
CA GLU A 14 -4.22 7.73 -5.82
C GLU A 14 -2.96 8.58 -5.57
N ILE A 15 -1.97 8.04 -4.84
CA ILE A 15 -0.68 8.72 -4.66
C ILE A 15 0.02 8.92 -6.01
N ALA A 16 0.09 7.88 -6.84
CA ALA A 16 0.71 7.95 -8.16
C ALA A 16 0.05 9.02 -9.04
N PHE A 17 -1.28 9.06 -9.02
CA PHE A 17 -2.09 10.06 -9.69
C PHE A 17 -1.79 11.49 -9.19
N LEU A 18 -1.76 11.72 -7.88
CA LEU A 18 -1.49 13.04 -7.31
C LEU A 18 -0.10 13.58 -7.64
N PHE A 19 0.91 12.73 -7.69
CA PHE A 19 2.30 13.11 -7.99
C PHE A 19 2.67 13.03 -9.47
N ARG A 20 1.73 12.61 -10.34
CA ARG A 20 1.99 12.29 -11.77
C ARG A 20 3.18 11.35 -11.95
N VAL A 21 3.24 10.31 -11.15
CA VAL A 21 4.26 9.26 -11.23
C VAL A 21 3.62 7.91 -11.50
N GLU A 22 4.45 6.94 -11.90
CA GLU A 22 4.01 5.56 -12.01
C GLU A 22 3.66 4.95 -10.65
N ARG A 23 2.72 4.00 -10.64
CA ARG A 23 2.28 3.32 -9.39
C ARG A 23 3.43 2.63 -8.65
N GLN A 24 4.40 2.11 -9.38
CA GLN A 24 5.59 1.45 -8.82
C GLN A 24 6.45 2.44 -8.00
N THR A 25 6.48 3.72 -8.39
CA THR A 25 7.21 4.76 -7.66
C THR A 25 6.65 4.96 -6.25
N SER A 26 5.31 4.95 -6.09
CA SER A 26 4.67 5.01 -4.77
C SER A 26 5.01 3.79 -3.88
N GLN A 27 5.14 2.61 -4.47
CA GLN A 27 5.55 1.40 -3.75
C GLN A 27 7.02 1.47 -3.32
N LYS A 28 7.88 1.99 -4.20
CA LYS A 28 9.29 2.24 -3.91
C LYS A 28 9.43 3.23 -2.75
N TRP A 29 8.70 4.35 -2.77
CA TRP A 29 8.70 5.32 -1.66
C TRP A 29 8.32 4.71 -0.32
N ARG A 30 7.35 3.78 -0.30
CA ARG A 30 7.01 3.03 0.92
C ARG A 30 8.17 2.17 1.41
N THR A 31 8.86 1.48 0.49
CA THR A 31 9.95 0.56 0.83
C THR A 31 11.19 1.31 1.31
N GLU A 32 11.46 2.48 0.74
CA GLU A 32 12.59 3.36 1.09
C GLU A 32 12.30 4.27 2.30
N GLY A 33 11.09 4.21 2.87
CA GLY A 33 10.68 5.02 4.02
C GLY A 33 10.39 6.50 3.68
N THR A 34 10.38 6.87 2.40
CA THR A 34 9.93 8.20 1.94
C THR A 34 8.44 8.40 2.22
N LEU A 35 7.62 7.38 1.95
CA LEU A 35 6.23 7.35 2.36
C LEU A 35 6.19 6.68 3.74
N PRO A 36 5.58 7.32 4.77
CA PRO A 36 5.58 6.79 6.12
C PRO A 36 4.74 5.51 6.22
N LYS A 37 4.70 4.91 7.42
CA LYS A 37 3.79 3.80 7.70
C LYS A 37 2.35 4.19 7.33
N PRO A 38 1.55 3.25 6.80
CA PRO A 38 0.16 3.53 6.46
C PRO A 38 -0.65 3.86 7.70
N ASP A 39 -1.49 4.89 7.60
CA ASP A 39 -2.46 5.28 8.63
C ASP A 39 -3.57 4.23 8.77
N LEU A 40 -3.82 3.43 7.73
CA LEU A 40 -4.80 2.34 7.73
C LEU A 40 -4.31 1.16 6.90
N VAL A 41 -4.50 -0.06 7.41
CA VAL A 41 -4.40 -1.29 6.61
C VAL A 41 -5.74 -2.00 6.60
N ALA A 42 -6.39 -2.04 5.43
CA ALA A 42 -7.68 -2.70 5.25
C ALA A 42 -7.57 -3.80 4.19
N SER A 43 -7.95 -5.03 4.56
CA SER A 43 -7.80 -6.21 3.69
C SER A 43 -6.39 -6.41 3.12
N GLY A 44 -5.37 -6.01 3.91
CA GLY A 44 -3.95 -6.16 3.58
C GLY A 44 -3.42 -5.06 2.65
N ASN A 45 -4.29 -4.16 2.19
CA ASN A 45 -3.88 -3.00 1.39
C ASN A 45 -3.57 -1.81 2.32
N PRO A 46 -2.45 -1.10 2.08
CA PRO A 46 -2.11 0.11 2.81
C PRO A 46 -2.90 1.31 2.28
N TYR A 47 -3.30 2.18 3.20
CA TYR A 47 -3.92 3.47 2.91
C TYR A 47 -3.31 4.55 3.80
N TRP A 48 -3.20 5.75 3.24
CA TRP A 48 -2.70 6.91 3.94
C TRP A 48 -3.74 8.02 3.97
N LEU A 49 -3.79 8.79 5.04
CA LEU A 49 -4.53 10.04 5.09
C LEU A 49 -3.95 11.02 4.07
N LEU A 50 -4.82 11.85 3.48
CA LEU A 50 -4.36 12.93 2.61
C LEU A 50 -3.33 13.81 3.29
N ALA A 51 -3.57 14.19 4.56
CA ALA A 51 -2.61 14.98 5.34
C ALA A 51 -1.24 14.32 5.41
N THR A 52 -1.17 13.00 5.62
CA THR A 52 0.07 12.23 5.67
C THR A 52 0.81 12.27 4.32
N VAL A 53 0.10 12.12 3.20
CA VAL A 53 0.69 12.19 1.85
C VAL A 53 1.13 13.62 1.49
N LEU A 54 0.39 14.65 1.91
CA LEU A 54 0.78 16.05 1.65
C LEU A 54 2.15 16.40 2.26
N ARG A 55 2.53 15.78 3.39
CA ARG A 55 3.81 16.04 4.08
C ARG A 55 5.04 15.64 3.27
N ILE A 56 4.91 14.72 2.31
CA ILE A 56 6.05 14.30 1.46
C ILE A 56 6.19 15.18 0.21
N SER A 57 5.22 16.05 -0.06
CA SER A 57 5.27 17.04 -1.14
C SER A 57 6.20 18.20 -0.79
N GLY A 58 6.96 18.69 -1.76
CA GLY A 58 7.96 19.74 -1.58
C GLY A 58 9.32 19.23 -1.09
N VAL A 59 9.46 17.94 -0.80
CA VAL A 59 10.74 17.32 -0.43
C VAL A 59 11.39 16.73 -1.68
N GLY A 60 12.52 17.28 -2.11
CA GLY A 60 13.16 16.95 -3.39
C GLY A 60 12.27 17.33 -4.58
N ASP A 61 12.23 16.48 -5.60
CA ASP A 61 11.42 16.72 -6.82
C ASP A 61 9.94 16.32 -6.68
N ARG A 62 9.53 15.84 -5.50
CA ARG A 62 8.15 15.40 -5.28
C ARG A 62 7.21 16.59 -5.16
N ARG A 63 6.35 16.80 -6.16
CA ARG A 63 5.32 17.85 -6.13
C ARG A 63 3.96 17.25 -6.43
N ILE A 64 2.98 17.61 -5.62
CA ILE A 64 1.58 17.29 -5.89
C ILE A 64 1.05 18.23 -6.96
N ASP A 65 0.44 17.65 -7.97
CA ASP A 65 -0.34 18.38 -8.96
C ASP A 65 -1.65 18.87 -8.32
N GLN A 66 -1.82 20.20 -8.26
CA GLN A 66 -3.01 20.80 -7.63
C GLN A 66 -4.29 20.51 -8.41
N GLY A 67 -4.22 20.33 -9.73
CA GLY A 67 -5.35 19.92 -10.55
C GLY A 67 -5.80 18.50 -10.22
N GLN A 68 -4.85 17.56 -10.10
CA GLN A 68 -5.15 16.19 -9.69
C GLN A 68 -5.68 16.12 -8.26
N LEU A 69 -5.15 16.94 -7.35
CA LEU A 69 -5.68 17.04 -5.99
C LEU A 69 -7.13 17.54 -5.97
N GLY A 70 -7.45 18.55 -6.77
CA GLY A 70 -8.81 19.05 -6.94
C GLY A 70 -9.75 17.99 -7.50
N ALA A 71 -9.34 17.32 -8.58
CA ALA A 71 -10.10 16.24 -9.20
C ALA A 71 -10.35 15.07 -8.24
N TYR A 72 -9.33 14.65 -7.49
CA TYR A 72 -9.44 13.60 -6.49
C TYR A 72 -10.46 13.95 -5.39
N LYS A 73 -10.40 15.17 -4.83
CA LYS A 73 -11.36 15.61 -3.81
C LYS A 73 -12.78 15.70 -4.36
N ALA A 74 -12.95 16.20 -5.58
CA ALA A 74 -14.25 16.30 -6.23
C ALA A 74 -14.90 14.93 -6.49
N ALA A 75 -14.08 13.89 -6.72
CA ALA A 75 -14.55 12.53 -6.94
C ALA A 75 -15.07 11.82 -5.68
N ILE A 76 -14.84 12.39 -4.47
CA ILE A 76 -15.31 11.83 -3.20
C ILE A 76 -16.28 12.83 -2.55
N PRO A 77 -17.60 12.71 -2.84
CA PRO A 77 -18.60 13.54 -2.20
C PRO A 77 -18.51 13.42 -0.67
N TYR A 78 -18.60 14.55 0.02
CA TYR A 78 -18.54 14.64 1.48
C TYR A 78 -17.24 14.12 2.13
N GLY A 79 -16.19 13.99 1.31
CA GLY A 79 -14.84 13.72 1.78
C GLY A 79 -14.34 14.82 2.71
N TYR A 80 -13.62 14.45 3.77
CA TYR A 80 -13.04 15.42 4.70
C TYR A 80 -11.56 15.14 4.97
N VAL A 81 -10.82 16.22 5.28
CA VAL A 81 -9.41 16.11 5.66
C VAL A 81 -9.36 15.71 7.12
N LEU A 82 -8.64 14.62 7.40
CA LEU A 82 -8.32 14.18 8.75
C LEU A 82 -6.80 14.30 8.95
N GLN A 83 -6.38 14.83 10.11
CA GLN A 83 -4.97 15.17 10.38
C GLN A 83 -4.20 14.05 11.07
N ASN A 84 -4.90 13.23 11.86
CA ASN A 84 -4.35 12.10 12.60
C ASN A 84 -5.22 10.85 12.41
N ASP A 85 -4.60 9.69 12.57
CA ASP A 85 -5.23 8.37 12.45
C ASP A 85 -6.04 7.98 13.69
N GLU A 86 -5.78 8.57 14.86
CA GLU A 86 -6.54 8.35 16.09
C GLU A 86 -8.05 8.64 15.95
N GLN A 87 -8.41 9.56 15.06
CA GLN A 87 -9.81 9.92 14.78
C GLN A 87 -10.39 9.19 13.56
N LEU A 88 -9.66 8.21 13.02
CA LEU A 88 -10.09 7.50 11.83
C LEU A 88 -11.31 6.62 12.19
N PRO A 89 -12.43 6.73 11.45
CA PRO A 89 -13.54 5.81 11.65
C PRO A 89 -13.10 4.38 11.31
N VAL A 90 -13.83 3.40 11.84
CA VAL A 90 -13.54 1.99 11.54
C VAL A 90 -13.86 1.70 10.08
N ILE A 91 -12.83 1.72 9.23
CA ILE A 91 -12.91 1.45 7.79
C ILE A 91 -12.52 -0.01 7.52
N LEU A 92 -13.36 -0.67 6.74
CA LEU A 92 -13.32 -2.09 6.45
C LEU A 92 -12.96 -2.32 5.00
N GLY A 93 -12.08 -3.28 4.75
CA GLY A 93 -11.95 -3.88 3.42
C GLY A 93 -12.81 -5.13 3.33
N ILE A 94 -12.83 -5.73 2.15
CA ILE A 94 -13.67 -6.90 1.85
C ILE A 94 -13.47 -8.11 2.78
N GLN A 95 -12.27 -8.33 3.30
CA GLN A 95 -11.98 -9.42 4.23
C GLN A 95 -12.58 -9.15 5.61
N GLU A 96 -12.44 -7.91 6.13
CA GLU A 96 -13.05 -7.50 7.39
C GLU A 96 -14.58 -7.59 7.31
N VAL A 97 -15.18 -7.13 6.20
CA VAL A 97 -16.63 -7.28 5.95
C VAL A 97 -17.04 -8.75 5.97
N GLY A 98 -16.25 -9.63 5.35
CA GLY A 98 -16.48 -11.07 5.39
C GLY A 98 -16.54 -11.58 6.83
N ARG A 99 -15.52 -11.27 7.64
CA ARG A 99 -15.46 -11.71 9.04
C ARG A 99 -16.64 -11.20 9.87
N ILE A 100 -16.99 -9.92 9.76
CA ILE A 100 -18.16 -9.36 10.45
C ILE A 100 -19.44 -10.10 10.06
N LEU A 101 -19.60 -10.47 8.80
CA LEU A 101 -20.82 -11.13 8.31
C LEU A 101 -20.75 -12.68 8.41
N GLY A 102 -19.69 -13.23 9.01
CA GLY A 102 -19.49 -14.68 9.12
C GLY A 102 -19.36 -15.37 7.75
N ARG A 103 -18.70 -14.71 6.80
CA ARG A 103 -18.49 -15.15 5.42
C ARG A 103 -17.05 -14.93 4.98
N ASP A 104 -16.67 -15.53 3.85
CA ASP A 104 -15.40 -15.24 3.21
C ASP A 104 -15.48 -13.98 2.31
N ALA A 105 -14.32 -13.46 1.93
CA ALA A 105 -14.23 -12.30 1.03
C ALA A 105 -14.85 -12.57 -0.36
N GLN A 106 -14.89 -13.83 -0.81
CA GLN A 106 -15.45 -14.20 -2.12
C GLN A 106 -16.98 -14.09 -2.13
N ALA A 107 -17.64 -14.48 -1.04
CA ALA A 107 -19.06 -14.29 -0.83
C ALA A 107 -19.41 -12.81 -0.82
N VAL A 108 -18.64 -11.98 -0.10
CA VAL A 108 -18.83 -10.52 -0.11
C VAL A 108 -18.64 -9.95 -1.51
N SER A 109 -17.61 -10.41 -2.26
CA SER A 109 -17.40 -9.97 -3.63
C SER A 109 -18.59 -10.30 -4.54
N ARG A 110 -19.16 -11.51 -4.41
CA ARG A 110 -20.35 -11.91 -5.15
C ARG A 110 -21.58 -11.09 -4.76
N TRP A 111 -21.73 -10.75 -3.48
CA TRP A 111 -22.83 -9.92 -3.01
C TRP A 111 -22.73 -8.50 -3.55
N ARG A 112 -21.55 -7.88 -3.51
CA ARG A 112 -21.30 -6.55 -4.10
C ARG A 112 -21.66 -6.55 -5.58
N ASN A 113 -21.14 -7.49 -6.36
CA ASN A 113 -21.41 -7.56 -7.80
C ASN A 113 -22.89 -7.80 -8.14
N ARG A 114 -23.72 -8.25 -7.17
CA ARG A 114 -25.15 -8.48 -7.33
C ARG A 114 -26.03 -7.45 -6.60
N GLY A 115 -25.46 -6.36 -6.06
CA GLY A 115 -26.21 -5.37 -5.27
C GLY A 115 -26.84 -5.94 -3.98
N ARG A 116 -26.29 -7.05 -3.46
CA ARG A 116 -26.79 -7.75 -2.27
C ARG A 116 -26.08 -7.35 -0.98
N ILE A 117 -25.33 -6.26 -1.00
CA ILE A 117 -24.71 -5.64 0.17
C ILE A 117 -24.72 -4.13 -0.08
N ALA A 118 -24.50 -3.31 0.95
CA ALA A 118 -24.31 -1.89 0.76
C ALA A 118 -23.20 -1.61 -0.28
N GLU A 119 -23.43 -0.57 -1.08
CA GLU A 119 -22.39 -0.03 -1.96
C GLU A 119 -21.18 0.40 -1.12
N ALA A 120 -20.00 0.36 -1.72
CA ALA A 120 -18.78 0.77 -1.04
C ALA A 120 -18.79 2.28 -0.80
N ASP A 121 -18.45 2.71 0.42
CA ASP A 121 -18.34 4.13 0.76
C ASP A 121 -17.14 4.78 0.06
N LEU A 122 -16.12 3.98 -0.26
CA LEU A 122 -14.95 4.38 -1.06
C LEU A 122 -14.47 3.24 -1.96
N VAL A 123 -13.91 3.58 -3.12
CA VAL A 123 -13.14 2.64 -3.94
C VAL A 123 -11.77 3.24 -4.20
N LEU A 124 -10.73 2.64 -3.62
CA LEU A 124 -9.37 3.14 -3.69
C LEU A 124 -8.43 2.08 -4.24
N SER A 125 -7.63 2.44 -5.23
CA SER A 125 -6.69 1.52 -5.90
C SER A 125 -7.37 0.23 -6.37
N GLY A 126 -8.64 0.34 -6.80
CA GLY A 126 -9.50 -0.76 -7.24
C GLY A 126 -10.09 -1.63 -6.12
N SER A 127 -9.85 -1.30 -4.84
CA SER A 127 -10.36 -2.04 -3.69
C SER A 127 -11.54 -1.32 -3.05
N PRO A 128 -12.66 -2.00 -2.78
CA PRO A 128 -13.80 -1.41 -2.09
C PRO A 128 -13.51 -1.27 -0.59
N LEU A 129 -13.98 -0.17 -0.02
CA LEU A 129 -13.91 0.13 1.40
C LEU A 129 -15.29 0.54 1.90
N TRP A 130 -15.61 0.13 3.12
CA TRP A 130 -16.84 0.49 3.81
C TRP A 130 -16.55 1.04 5.19
N LEU A 131 -17.40 1.91 5.70
CA LEU A 131 -17.48 2.19 7.12
C LEU A 131 -18.14 1.02 7.83
N LEU A 132 -17.70 0.74 9.06
CA LEU A 132 -18.33 -0.27 9.92
C LEU A 132 -19.83 -0.02 10.04
N GLU A 133 -20.22 1.21 10.33
CA GLU A 133 -21.63 1.56 10.55
C GLU A 133 -22.48 1.35 9.28
N THR A 134 -21.93 1.55 8.07
CA THR A 134 -22.61 1.22 6.80
C THR A 134 -22.92 -0.27 6.72
N ILE A 135 -21.96 -1.12 7.08
CA ILE A 135 -22.13 -2.58 7.06
C ILE A 135 -23.10 -3.05 8.15
N LEU A 136 -23.05 -2.47 9.35
CA LEU A 136 -23.98 -2.81 10.43
C LEU A 136 -25.42 -2.42 10.09
N ALA A 137 -25.62 -1.24 9.50
CA ALA A 137 -26.93 -0.80 9.02
C ALA A 137 -27.47 -1.71 7.90
N ASP A 138 -26.63 -2.09 6.92
CA ASP A 138 -27.03 -3.04 5.86
C ASP A 138 -27.36 -4.43 6.41
N ALA A 139 -26.54 -4.94 7.35
CA ALA A 139 -26.77 -6.21 8.00
C ALA A 139 -28.11 -6.20 8.74
N GLN A 140 -28.41 -5.14 9.51
CA GLN A 140 -29.67 -4.97 10.20
C GLN A 140 -30.86 -4.92 9.22
N HIS A 141 -30.77 -4.07 8.20
CA HIS A 141 -31.83 -3.92 7.19
C HIS A 141 -32.14 -5.24 6.47
N ARG A 142 -31.10 -6.04 6.20
CA ARG A 142 -31.22 -7.35 5.52
C ARG A 142 -31.38 -8.52 6.49
N LYS A 143 -31.54 -8.26 7.79
CA LYS A 143 -31.69 -9.27 8.87
C LYS A 143 -30.57 -10.33 8.86
N ARG A 144 -29.32 -9.89 8.71
CA ARG A 144 -28.13 -10.74 8.75
C ARG A 144 -27.54 -10.80 10.15
N SER A 145 -27.05 -11.96 10.53
CA SER A 145 -26.20 -12.12 11.71
C SER A 145 -24.88 -11.40 11.53
N VAL A 146 -24.38 -10.80 12.60
CA VAL A 146 -23.04 -10.22 12.68
C VAL A 146 -22.22 -10.90 13.77
N VAL A 147 -20.91 -11.01 13.56
CA VAL A 147 -19.96 -11.56 14.52
C VAL A 147 -19.52 -10.43 15.46
N THR A 148 -20.13 -10.38 16.65
CA THR A 148 -19.90 -9.30 17.64
C THR A 148 -18.46 -9.21 18.13
N ALA A 149 -17.78 -10.36 18.26
CA ALA A 149 -16.37 -10.40 18.65
C ALA A 149 -15.46 -9.67 17.63
N GLU A 150 -15.70 -9.85 16.32
CA GLU A 150 -14.93 -9.17 15.27
C GLU A 150 -15.19 -7.66 15.30
N ILE A 151 -16.43 -7.25 15.57
CA ILE A 151 -16.79 -5.82 15.70
C ILE A 151 -16.05 -5.18 16.88
N ALA A 152 -16.01 -5.87 18.03
CA ALA A 152 -15.33 -5.37 19.23
C ALA A 152 -13.83 -5.20 18.98
N MET A 153 -13.18 -6.20 18.37
CA MET A 153 -11.76 -6.13 17.99
C MET A 153 -11.48 -4.94 17.07
N LEU A 154 -12.27 -4.78 16.00
CA LEU A 154 -12.07 -3.68 15.05
C LEU A 154 -12.28 -2.30 15.67
N ARG A 155 -13.21 -2.16 16.61
CA ARG A 155 -13.42 -0.91 17.38
C ARG A 155 -12.27 -0.63 18.35
N ALA A 156 -11.60 -1.67 18.86
CA ALA A 156 -10.37 -1.53 19.64
C ALA A 156 -9.13 -1.22 18.78
N GLY A 157 -9.28 -1.11 17.45
CA GLY A 157 -8.17 -0.90 16.53
C GLY A 157 -7.40 -2.18 16.17
N GLU A 158 -7.85 -3.33 16.69
CA GLU A 158 -7.22 -4.62 16.43
C GLU A 158 -7.71 -5.19 15.09
N ARG A 159 -6.78 -5.74 14.31
CA ARG A 159 -7.09 -6.42 13.04
C ARG A 159 -6.45 -7.79 13.02
N ALA A 160 -7.23 -8.78 12.63
CA ALA A 160 -6.71 -10.13 12.43
C ALA A 160 -5.52 -10.08 11.43
N PRO A 161 -4.46 -10.88 11.68
CA PRO A 161 -3.28 -10.91 10.82
C PRO A 161 -3.65 -11.13 9.35
N GLN A 162 -3.33 -10.14 8.52
CA GLN A 162 -3.58 -10.19 7.09
C GLN A 162 -2.39 -10.90 6.43
N LYS A 163 -2.61 -12.07 5.80
CA LYS A 163 -1.55 -12.70 4.99
C LYS A 163 -1.13 -11.72 3.89
N PRO A 164 0.17 -11.42 3.71
CA PRO A 164 0.63 -10.60 2.60
C PRO A 164 0.18 -11.22 1.28
N ARG A 165 -0.60 -10.47 0.49
CA ARG A 165 -0.90 -10.88 -0.89
C ARG A 165 0.43 -11.03 -1.64
N GLY A 166 0.71 -12.23 -2.14
CA GLY A 166 1.89 -12.54 -2.94
C GLY A 166 2.96 -13.40 -2.26
N ARG A 167 2.91 -13.60 -0.93
CA ARG A 167 3.79 -14.59 -0.27
C ARG A 167 3.02 -15.90 -0.11
N LYS A 168 3.16 -16.82 -1.08
CA LYS A 168 2.88 -18.24 -0.81
C LYS A 168 3.68 -18.59 0.44
N SER A 169 2.99 -18.99 1.49
CA SER A 169 3.61 -19.64 2.64
C SER A 169 4.11 -20.99 2.10
N GLY A 170 5.29 -20.99 1.49
CA GLY A 170 6.09 -22.19 1.43
C GLY A 170 6.39 -22.58 2.86
N ASN A 171 6.36 -23.87 3.13
CA ASN A 171 6.76 -24.47 4.41
C ASN A 171 8.03 -23.81 4.98
N PRO A 172 8.20 -23.77 6.31
CA PRO A 172 9.40 -23.23 6.94
C PRO A 172 10.55 -24.22 6.76
N THR A 173 11.05 -24.38 5.54
CA THR A 173 12.40 -24.86 5.31
C THR A 173 13.27 -23.62 5.31
N THR A 174 13.92 -23.41 6.44
CA THR A 174 15.11 -22.60 6.70
C THR A 174 15.79 -22.08 5.43
N MET A 175 15.29 -20.96 4.86
CA MET A 175 16.10 -20.19 3.92
C MET A 175 17.08 -19.41 4.76
N VAL A 176 18.22 -20.04 5.03
CA VAL A 176 19.47 -19.34 5.29
C VAL A 176 19.60 -18.34 4.14
N ARG A 177 19.45 -17.06 4.49
CA ARG A 177 19.76 -15.95 3.58
C ARG A 177 21.17 -16.24 3.05
N PRO A 178 21.37 -16.44 1.73
CA PRO A 178 22.73 -16.56 1.23
C PRO A 178 23.48 -15.30 1.69
N PRO A 179 24.73 -15.42 2.17
CA PRO A 179 25.53 -14.27 2.56
C PRO A 179 25.42 -13.22 1.45
N GLN A 180 25.17 -11.96 1.81
CA GLN A 180 25.37 -10.87 0.85
C GLN A 180 26.84 -10.94 0.45
N GLU A 181 27.09 -11.51 -0.73
CA GLU A 181 28.40 -11.56 -1.32
C GLU A 181 28.83 -10.11 -1.52
N VAL A 182 29.87 -9.72 -0.79
CA VAL A 182 30.33 -8.34 -0.68
C VAL A 182 30.76 -7.91 -2.09
N LEU A 183 30.15 -6.84 -2.60
CA LEU A 183 30.50 -6.30 -3.91
C LEU A 183 32.00 -6.01 -3.97
N PRO A 184 32.70 -6.38 -5.06
CA PRO A 184 34.09 -6.01 -5.25
C PRO A 184 34.25 -4.48 -5.15
N ALA A 185 35.22 -4.03 -4.35
CA ALA A 185 35.49 -2.60 -4.21
C ALA A 185 35.85 -1.98 -5.57
N ALA A 186 35.34 -0.77 -5.84
CA ALA A 186 35.71 -0.02 -7.04
C ALA A 186 37.22 0.22 -7.07
N ARG A 187 37.85 -0.01 -8.24
CA ARG A 187 39.27 0.21 -8.47
C ARG A 187 39.49 1.18 -9.63
N THR A 188 40.52 2.01 -9.49
CA THR A 188 41.02 2.90 -10.54
C THR A 188 42.32 2.30 -11.07
N PHE A 189 42.49 2.28 -12.38
CA PHE A 189 43.68 1.78 -13.06
C PHE A 189 44.25 2.88 -13.94
N THR A 190 45.58 2.97 -14.04
CA THR A 190 46.25 3.85 -14.99
C THR A 190 46.58 3.09 -16.28
N SER A 191 47.06 3.79 -17.31
CA SER A 191 47.49 3.16 -18.57
C SER A 191 48.64 2.17 -18.38
N ALA A 192 49.44 2.31 -17.33
CA ALA A 192 50.51 1.38 -16.97
C ALA A 192 49.99 0.06 -16.36
N ASP A 193 48.74 0.03 -15.86
CA ASP A 193 48.16 -1.09 -15.12
C ASP A 193 47.28 -2.00 -16.00
N GLN A 194 47.47 -1.97 -17.32
CA GLN A 194 46.57 -2.62 -18.28
C GLN A 194 46.36 -4.11 -17.99
N ALA A 195 47.42 -4.86 -17.67
CA ALA A 195 47.30 -6.29 -17.34
C ALA A 195 46.45 -6.53 -16.09
N ALA A 196 46.66 -5.75 -15.04
CA ALA A 196 45.91 -5.86 -13.78
C ALA A 196 44.44 -5.43 -13.93
N ALA A 197 44.16 -4.45 -14.80
CA ALA A 197 42.80 -4.02 -15.12
C ALA A 197 42.01 -5.13 -15.83
N VAL A 198 42.65 -5.84 -16.77
CA VAL A 198 42.05 -6.97 -17.50
C VAL A 198 41.74 -8.13 -16.57
N GLU A 199 42.68 -8.50 -15.69
CA GLU A 199 42.46 -9.58 -14.70
C GLU A 199 41.32 -9.25 -13.74
N PHE A 200 41.26 -8.02 -13.24
CA PHE A 200 40.19 -7.58 -12.37
C PHE A 200 38.83 -7.63 -13.07
N LEU A 201 38.72 -7.10 -14.30
CA LEU A 201 37.47 -7.15 -15.07
C LEU A 201 37.02 -8.58 -15.35
N ALA A 202 37.94 -9.47 -15.71
CA ALA A 202 37.64 -10.89 -15.93
C ALA A 202 37.11 -11.55 -14.64
N SER A 203 37.70 -11.24 -13.48
CA SER A 203 37.24 -11.78 -12.19
C SER A 203 35.81 -11.33 -11.84
N VAL A 204 35.50 -10.05 -12.07
CA VAL A 204 34.20 -9.45 -11.72
C VAL A 204 33.09 -10.00 -12.63
N LEU A 205 33.38 -10.16 -13.92
CA LEU A 205 32.45 -10.75 -14.87
C LEU A 205 32.22 -12.25 -14.62
N THR A 206 33.26 -12.99 -14.23
CA THR A 206 33.15 -14.43 -13.88
C THR A 206 32.28 -14.65 -12.64
N GLN A 207 32.29 -13.69 -11.71
CA GLN A 207 31.41 -13.67 -10.53
C GLN A 207 29.96 -13.24 -10.86
N GLY A 208 29.64 -12.96 -12.13
CA GLY A 208 28.28 -12.64 -12.57
C GLY A 208 27.87 -11.18 -12.33
N TYR A 209 28.83 -10.30 -12.00
CA TYR A 209 28.55 -8.87 -11.83
C TYR A 209 28.64 -8.10 -13.16
N SER A 210 27.81 -7.07 -13.29
CA SER A 210 27.91 -6.09 -14.38
C SER A 210 28.88 -4.96 -14.00
N VAL A 211 29.69 -4.49 -14.96
CA VAL A 211 30.70 -3.44 -14.72
C VAL A 211 30.33 -2.13 -15.41
N VAL A 212 30.59 -1.00 -14.75
CA VAL A 212 30.52 0.36 -15.32
C VAL A 212 31.92 0.97 -15.29
N ILE A 213 32.46 1.32 -16.46
CA ILE A 213 33.76 1.97 -16.60
C ILE A 213 33.56 3.47 -16.73
N LYS A 214 34.22 4.26 -15.88
CA LYS A 214 34.22 5.73 -15.94
C LYS A 214 35.62 6.21 -16.29
N PRO A 215 35.86 6.76 -17.50
CA PRO A 215 37.15 7.36 -17.82
C PRO A 215 37.37 8.59 -16.93
N GLN A 216 38.56 8.70 -16.35
CA GLN A 216 39.02 9.93 -15.68
C GLN A 216 40.04 10.63 -16.59
N PRO A 217 39.87 11.95 -16.84
CA PRO A 217 40.79 12.73 -17.67
C PRO A 217 42.14 12.98 -16.97
#